data_AF-A0A844E8P7-F1
#
_entry.id   AF-A0A844E8P7-F1
#
_cell.length_a   1.000
_cell.length_b   1.000
_cell.length_c   1.000
_cell.angle_alpha   90.00
_cell.angle_beta   90.00
_cell.angle_gamma   90.00
#
_symmetry.space_group_name_H-M   'P 1'
#
loop_
_entity.id
_entity.type
_entity.pdbx_description
1 polymer ?
#
loop_
_entity_poly.entity_id
_entity_poly.type
_entity_poly.pdbx_seq_one_letter_code
_entity_poly.pdbx_strand_id
1 'polypeptide(L)'
;MKTRLISLLLAFSMALTFLPVGAVSAFAAETGSNELDLTSNAKVTITETATYDLLPSENAQGYLVIDAPNCTVTLRMMGNINIAQNQNNFIVVNQGTLVLEGSDYLLGYSNAISTTHPLITVSSGAKAVINDGQFNSNSSIVSNSGTVEINGSGRYTTSTSYVIVTRPNSVLTINDGYFHSDSRSVIYGESSQEIEINDGTFINESPRSPTINLNHDKQVYIHGGTIQNLVGGRALDTGDNTTIEEQNGKKILLEGMQGTYVTIAVVSGATFNFKSGTVKSQNSAAIRSAANATVNITGGTISNSLYGVKVQSNPKSVFIGRDVHFENNTNDICMEEDQLITIADDYEDEATVLVMDSDLQLPRPITTTGNADSQKKLKLHSNNADTVAVFHDNGDETGYQELVKRTGYFVNVVSGTASIDGGTTALSPTTQIHDGLPVNLSAAPAPKDGLEFEQWVVSPASALPDLTSTGFDLTASETSFHMPDQDITLTAQYRPSAPTIDDAPVDAPVDPGISTAVTIIGGALLVGGLHQLGTELWLIHHLPKGTAIPETRIELAEVLWKDAGQPAPAAEAAYTDIDTDDTDAQQAAQWAIENELMTLRSSEHPDKFDPHVPVSTVKAIRAWKKAQQMKPSTK
;
A
#
# COMPACT_ATOMS: atom_id res chain seq x y z
N MET A 1 -23.76 -10.85 21.53
CA MET A 1 -23.40 -9.43 21.37
C MET A 1 -23.56 -9.04 19.90
N LYS A 2 -24.76 -8.61 19.49
CA LYS A 2 -25.12 -8.29 18.09
C LYS A 2 -26.14 -7.15 18.10
N THR A 3 -25.71 -5.92 18.40
CA THR A 3 -26.62 -4.75 18.36
C THR A 3 -25.92 -3.38 18.28
N ARG A 4 -24.62 -3.31 17.95
CA ARG A 4 -23.89 -2.02 17.88
C ARG A 4 -23.27 -1.69 16.52
N LEU A 5 -23.38 -2.56 15.52
CA LEU A 5 -22.81 -2.31 14.19
C LEU A 5 -23.75 -1.62 13.19
N ILE A 6 -25.05 -1.54 13.48
CA ILE A 6 -26.04 -0.99 12.53
C ILE A 6 -26.15 0.55 12.60
N SER A 7 -25.77 1.18 13.72
CA SER A 7 -25.82 2.65 13.83
C SER A 7 -24.71 3.40 13.10
N LEU A 8 -23.57 2.76 12.80
CA LEU A 8 -22.48 3.43 12.07
C LEU A 8 -22.75 3.48 10.56
N LEU A 9 -23.36 2.42 9.99
CA LEU A 9 -23.76 2.42 8.57
C LEU A 9 -24.97 3.32 8.29
N LEU A 10 -25.88 3.51 9.27
CA LEU A 10 -27.02 4.41 9.09
C LEU A 10 -26.60 5.90 9.16
N ALA A 11 -25.54 6.23 9.91
CA ALA A 11 -24.94 7.57 9.92
C ALA A 11 -24.19 7.86 8.61
N PHE A 12 -23.53 6.85 8.03
CA PHE A 12 -22.84 6.99 6.73
C PHE A 12 -23.81 7.09 5.54
N SER A 13 -25.03 6.57 5.67
CA SER A 13 -26.07 6.67 4.63
C SER A 13 -26.83 8.00 4.64
N MET A 14 -26.64 8.86 5.66
CA MET A 14 -27.24 10.21 5.72
C MET A 14 -26.24 11.34 5.44
N ALA A 15 -24.95 11.06 5.38
CA ALA A 15 -23.92 12.06 5.04
C ALA A 15 -23.59 12.10 3.53
N LEU A 16 -23.97 11.07 2.75
CA LEU A 16 -23.65 10.98 1.32
C LEU A 16 -24.74 11.55 0.38
N THR A 17 -25.63 12.40 0.88
CA THR A 17 -26.64 13.10 0.06
C THR A 17 -26.70 14.59 0.39
N PHE A 18 -25.60 15.30 0.17
CA PHE A 18 -25.63 16.74 -0.14
C PHE A 18 -24.63 17.06 -1.25
N LEU A 19 -24.72 16.32 -2.35
CA LEU A 19 -24.37 16.90 -3.64
C LEU A 19 -25.54 17.81 -4.06
N PRO A 20 -25.35 19.11 -4.29
CA PRO A 20 -26.20 19.80 -5.24
C PRO A 20 -25.68 19.49 -6.65
N VAL A 21 -25.72 18.22 -7.07
CA VAL A 21 -25.66 17.88 -8.50
C VAL A 21 -27.10 17.72 -8.95
N GLY A 22 -27.61 18.76 -9.61
CA GLY A 22 -28.88 18.69 -10.34
C GLY A 22 -30.10 19.29 -9.64
N ALA A 23 -29.97 20.49 -9.08
CA ALA A 23 -31.12 21.39 -8.92
C ALA A 23 -30.65 22.84 -9.02
N VAL A 24 -30.20 23.23 -10.21
CA VAL A 24 -30.40 24.62 -10.66
C VAL A 24 -31.91 24.77 -10.83
N SER A 25 -32.63 24.99 -9.73
CA SER A 25 -33.91 25.65 -9.81
C SER A 25 -33.61 27.02 -10.39
N ALA A 26 -33.89 27.16 -11.69
CA ALA A 26 -34.02 28.43 -12.36
C ALA A 26 -35.11 29.24 -11.64
N PHE A 27 -34.74 29.91 -10.56
CA PHE A 27 -35.38 31.16 -10.19
C PHE A 27 -34.84 32.19 -11.17
N ALA A 28 -35.57 32.37 -12.27
CA ALA A 28 -35.48 33.56 -13.07
C ALA A 28 -35.83 34.75 -12.18
N ALA A 29 -34.80 35.38 -11.61
CA ALA A 29 -34.80 36.80 -11.35
C ALA A 29 -33.91 37.41 -12.45
N GLU A 30 -34.54 38.02 -13.46
CA GLU A 30 -33.87 39.04 -14.25
C GLU A 30 -33.50 40.18 -13.28
N THR A 31 -32.26 40.18 -12.80
CA THR A 31 -31.60 41.36 -12.27
C THR A 31 -30.26 41.45 -12.97
N GLY A 32 -30.00 42.56 -13.66
CA GLY A 32 -28.70 42.79 -14.29
C GLY A 32 -27.57 42.60 -13.28
N SER A 33 -26.42 42.13 -13.71
CA SER A 33 -25.26 42.06 -12.83
C SER A 33 -24.94 43.46 -12.32
N ASN A 34 -24.81 43.59 -11.00
CA ASN A 34 -24.42 44.84 -10.39
C ASN A 34 -22.91 44.97 -10.54
N GLU A 35 -22.43 45.90 -11.36
CA GLU A 35 -21.00 46.15 -11.52
C GLU A 35 -20.43 46.87 -10.29
N LEU A 36 -19.29 46.39 -9.79
CA LEU A 36 -18.56 47.02 -8.68
C LEU A 36 -17.16 47.45 -9.14
N ASP A 37 -16.94 48.76 -9.12
CA ASP A 37 -15.61 49.37 -9.31
C ASP A 37 -14.97 49.67 -7.95
N LEU A 38 -13.81 49.06 -7.69
CA LEU A 38 -13.05 49.17 -6.45
C LEU A 38 -11.85 50.13 -6.54
N THR A 39 -11.73 50.93 -7.58
CA THR A 39 -10.65 51.92 -7.76
C THR A 39 -10.66 53.02 -6.70
N SER A 40 -11.84 53.45 -6.26
CA SER A 40 -12.00 54.46 -5.19
C SER A 40 -11.78 53.84 -3.81
N ASN A 41 -11.17 54.58 -2.89
CA ASN A 41 -10.98 54.17 -1.49
C ASN A 41 -12.30 54.30 -0.71
N ALA A 42 -13.29 53.47 -1.05
CA ALA A 42 -14.61 53.45 -0.45
C ALA A 42 -14.96 52.07 0.11
N LYS A 43 -15.73 52.06 1.20
CA LYS A 43 -16.41 50.87 1.72
C LYS A 43 -17.67 50.62 0.90
N VAL A 44 -17.81 49.42 0.34
CA VAL A 44 -19.07 48.97 -0.27
C VAL A 44 -19.72 47.95 0.68
N THR A 45 -20.95 48.23 1.12
CA THR A 45 -21.70 47.30 1.98
C THR A 45 -22.80 46.63 1.17
N ILE A 46 -22.84 45.30 1.18
CA ILE A 46 -23.84 44.49 0.50
C ILE A 46 -24.73 43.86 1.56
N THR A 47 -26.05 44.08 1.47
CA THR A 47 -27.02 43.69 2.51
C THR A 47 -28.11 42.75 2.00
N GLU A 48 -28.04 42.31 0.74
CA GLU A 48 -29.08 41.50 0.09
C GLU A 48 -28.50 40.42 -0.82
N THR A 49 -29.33 39.42 -1.14
CA THR A 49 -29.00 38.38 -2.12
C THR A 49 -28.91 38.99 -3.52
N ALA A 50 -27.71 39.01 -4.08
CA ALA A 50 -27.48 39.47 -5.45
C ALA A 50 -26.15 38.92 -5.98
N THR A 51 -25.99 39.04 -7.30
CA THR A 51 -24.72 38.78 -8.00
C THR A 51 -24.07 40.12 -8.37
N TYR A 52 -22.78 40.23 -8.08
CA TYR A 52 -21.97 41.40 -8.40
C TYR A 52 -20.77 41.01 -9.26
N ASP A 53 -20.58 41.76 -10.34
CA ASP A 53 -19.44 41.64 -11.23
C ASP A 53 -18.36 42.61 -10.76
N LEU A 54 -17.26 42.07 -10.23
CA LEU A 54 -16.10 42.84 -9.80
C LEU A 54 -15.30 43.25 -11.04
N LEU A 55 -15.29 44.54 -11.34
CA LEU A 55 -14.61 45.08 -12.51
C LEU A 55 -13.08 44.99 -12.36
N PRO A 56 -12.34 44.79 -13.48
CA PRO A 56 -10.89 44.79 -13.46
C PRO A 56 -10.34 46.10 -12.91
N SER A 57 -9.27 46.05 -12.13
CA SER A 57 -8.66 47.25 -11.55
C SER A 57 -7.17 47.06 -11.33
N GLU A 58 -6.37 47.96 -11.90
CA GLU A 58 -4.92 48.02 -11.67
C GLU A 58 -4.54 48.76 -10.37
N ASN A 59 -5.51 49.45 -9.75
CA ASN A 59 -5.30 50.32 -8.60
C ASN A 59 -6.50 50.24 -7.65
N ALA A 60 -6.86 49.02 -7.24
CA ALA A 60 -7.95 48.83 -6.29
C ALA A 60 -7.55 49.37 -4.91
N GLN A 61 -8.46 50.17 -4.32
CA GLN A 61 -8.30 50.80 -3.01
C GLN A 61 -9.50 50.58 -2.09
N GLY A 62 -10.67 50.28 -2.65
CA GLY A 62 -11.90 50.00 -1.89
C GLY A 62 -11.89 48.63 -1.25
N TYR A 63 -12.91 48.36 -0.43
CA TYR A 63 -13.13 47.07 0.21
C TYR A 63 -14.62 46.74 0.35
N LEU A 64 -14.92 45.45 0.37
CA LEU A 64 -16.27 44.90 0.40
C LEU A 64 -16.62 44.40 1.79
N VAL A 65 -17.83 44.74 2.27
CA VAL A 65 -18.42 44.16 3.48
C VAL A 65 -19.76 43.53 3.14
N ILE A 66 -19.83 42.21 3.26
CA ILE A 66 -21.07 41.44 3.13
C ILE A 66 -21.70 41.38 4.52
N ASP A 67 -22.80 42.09 4.67
CA ASP A 67 -23.57 42.22 5.92
C ASP A 67 -25.02 41.80 5.69
N ALA A 68 -25.20 40.65 5.02
CA ALA A 68 -26.47 40.19 4.48
C ALA A 68 -26.94 38.89 5.19
N PRO A 69 -27.60 38.99 6.35
CA PRO A 69 -27.88 37.83 7.19
C PRO A 69 -28.88 36.90 6.50
N ASN A 70 -28.58 35.60 6.48
CA ASN A 70 -29.36 34.57 5.76
C ASN A 70 -29.47 34.77 4.24
N CYS A 71 -28.66 35.66 3.66
CA CYS A 71 -28.58 35.89 2.22
C CYS A 71 -27.34 35.22 1.61
N THR A 72 -27.37 35.03 0.30
CA THR A 72 -26.21 34.58 -0.49
C THR A 72 -25.80 35.69 -1.44
N VAL A 73 -24.55 36.14 -1.32
CA VAL A 73 -23.95 37.14 -2.21
C VAL A 73 -22.97 36.41 -3.12
N THR A 74 -23.15 36.53 -4.43
CA THR A 74 -22.20 35.97 -5.40
C THR A 74 -21.32 37.08 -5.95
N LEU A 75 -20.00 36.90 -5.88
CA LEU A 75 -19.02 37.80 -6.49
C LEU A 75 -18.35 37.09 -7.66
N ARG A 76 -18.38 37.70 -8.84
CA ARG A 76 -17.71 37.21 -10.04
C ARG A 76 -16.57 38.14 -10.42
N MET A 77 -15.38 37.58 -10.65
CA MET A 77 -14.25 38.38 -11.12
C MET A 77 -14.31 38.57 -12.64
N MET A 78 -14.38 39.82 -13.12
CA MET A 78 -14.39 40.14 -14.57
C MET A 78 -13.02 40.46 -15.15
N GLY A 79 -11.99 40.57 -14.31
CA GLY A 79 -10.60 40.71 -14.70
C GLY A 79 -9.69 40.76 -13.47
N ASN A 80 -8.40 41.01 -13.71
CA ASN A 80 -7.42 41.13 -12.63
C ASN A 80 -7.76 42.32 -11.72
N ILE A 81 -7.58 42.11 -10.42
CA ILE A 81 -7.75 43.11 -9.37
C ILE A 81 -6.44 43.20 -8.60
N ASN A 82 -5.67 44.25 -8.91
CA ASN A 82 -4.43 44.61 -8.25
C ASN A 82 -4.70 45.65 -7.16
N ILE A 83 -4.54 45.23 -5.91
CA ILE A 83 -4.71 46.09 -4.74
C ILE A 83 -3.44 46.91 -4.57
N ALA A 84 -3.57 48.24 -4.65
CA ALA A 84 -2.44 49.18 -4.63
C ALA A 84 -2.28 49.90 -3.28
N GLN A 85 -3.39 50.24 -2.62
CA GLN A 85 -3.40 50.78 -1.26
C GLN A 85 -4.69 50.36 -0.57
N ASN A 86 -4.61 49.44 0.39
CA ASN A 86 -5.75 49.10 1.25
C ASN A 86 -5.31 49.00 2.71
N GLN A 87 -5.94 49.81 3.57
CA GLN A 87 -5.72 49.81 5.01
C GLN A 87 -6.64 48.83 5.76
N ASN A 88 -7.48 48.09 5.04
CA ASN A 88 -8.48 47.17 5.57
C ASN A 88 -8.36 45.79 4.92
N ASN A 89 -9.06 44.81 5.50
CA ASN A 89 -9.30 43.52 4.88
C ASN A 89 -10.13 43.73 3.60
N PHE A 90 -9.78 43.06 2.50
CA PHE A 90 -10.34 43.39 1.18
C PHE A 90 -11.80 42.95 1.01
N ILE A 91 -12.11 41.69 1.32
CA ILE A 91 -13.47 41.14 1.38
C ILE A 91 -13.74 40.69 2.81
N VAL A 92 -14.76 41.26 3.45
CA VAL A 92 -15.19 40.91 4.80
C VAL A 92 -16.60 40.32 4.75
N VAL A 93 -16.73 39.05 5.09
CA VAL A 93 -18.02 38.38 5.26
C VAL A 93 -18.41 38.49 6.73
N ASN A 94 -19.21 39.49 7.06
CA ASN A 94 -19.65 39.74 8.43
C ASN A 94 -20.79 38.80 8.85
N GLN A 95 -21.77 38.62 7.97
CA GLN A 95 -22.91 37.71 8.14
C GLN A 95 -23.48 37.32 6.78
N GLY A 96 -24.11 36.15 6.71
CA GLY A 96 -24.59 35.57 5.45
C GLY A 96 -23.58 34.64 4.79
N THR A 97 -23.80 34.37 3.52
CA THR A 97 -22.94 33.51 2.69
C THR A 97 -22.33 34.30 1.54
N LEU A 98 -21.01 34.27 1.41
CA LEU A 98 -20.29 34.65 0.19
C LEU A 98 -20.14 33.41 -0.69
N VAL A 99 -20.42 33.56 -1.99
CA VAL A 99 -19.94 32.67 -3.05
C VAL A 99 -19.00 33.48 -3.93
N LEU A 100 -17.72 33.13 -3.93
CA LEU A 100 -16.71 33.75 -4.78
C LEU A 100 -16.47 32.84 -5.98
N GLU A 101 -16.98 33.28 -7.14
CA GLU A 101 -16.67 32.69 -8.43
C GLU A 101 -15.42 33.40 -8.97
N GLY A 102 -14.26 32.91 -8.55
CA GLY A 102 -13.01 33.27 -9.20
C GLY A 102 -12.93 32.63 -10.59
N SER A 103 -12.02 33.18 -11.38
CA SER A 103 -11.60 32.66 -12.69
C SER A 103 -10.08 32.60 -12.70
N ASP A 104 -9.45 32.47 -13.87
CA ASP A 104 -7.99 32.62 -14.02
C ASP A 104 -7.47 34.03 -13.68
N TYR A 105 -8.34 34.97 -13.26
CA TYR A 105 -7.95 36.32 -12.87
C TYR A 105 -7.30 36.39 -11.50
N LEU A 106 -6.29 37.25 -11.41
CA LEU A 106 -5.55 37.53 -10.19
C LEU A 106 -6.34 38.47 -9.27
N LEU A 107 -6.54 38.07 -8.02
CA LEU A 107 -6.86 38.95 -6.91
C LEU A 107 -5.66 39.01 -5.97
N GLY A 108 -5.00 40.16 -5.87
CA GLY A 108 -3.84 40.25 -5.00
C GLY A 108 -3.28 41.64 -4.80
N TYR A 109 -2.31 41.73 -3.89
CA TYR A 109 -1.57 42.96 -3.65
C TYR A 109 -0.44 43.13 -4.65
N SER A 110 -0.21 44.38 -5.09
CA SER A 110 1.03 44.72 -5.80
C SER A 110 2.24 44.58 -4.87
N ASN A 111 3.40 44.16 -5.42
CA ASN A 111 4.63 43.86 -4.68
C ASN A 111 5.24 45.05 -3.90
N ALA A 112 4.65 46.24 -3.96
CA ALA A 112 5.21 47.49 -3.43
C ALA A 112 4.65 47.91 -2.05
N ILE A 113 3.80 47.10 -1.41
CA ILE A 113 3.04 47.52 -0.22
C ILE A 113 3.65 46.96 1.07
N SER A 114 3.98 47.84 2.02
CA SER A 114 4.66 47.48 3.28
C SER A 114 3.76 46.90 4.37
N THR A 115 2.44 47.08 4.26
CA THR A 115 1.45 46.54 5.21
C THR A 115 0.26 45.98 4.44
N THR A 116 0.08 44.66 4.48
CA THR A 116 -1.00 43.96 3.79
C THR A 116 -1.96 43.31 4.78
N HIS A 117 -3.25 43.35 4.45
CA HIS A 117 -4.34 42.76 5.24
C HIS A 117 -4.90 41.51 4.55
N PRO A 118 -5.63 40.63 5.26
CA PRO A 118 -6.25 39.49 4.63
C PRO A 118 -7.12 39.81 3.41
N LEU A 119 -7.04 38.98 2.36
CA LEU A 119 -7.89 39.15 1.17
C LEU A 119 -9.35 38.82 1.49
N ILE A 120 -9.58 37.70 2.17
CA ILE A 120 -10.92 37.23 2.53
C ILE A 120 -10.95 36.98 4.05
N THR A 121 -11.85 37.67 4.74
CA THR A 121 -12.10 37.48 6.17
C THR A 121 -13.51 37.00 6.38
N VAL A 122 -13.68 35.89 7.11
CA VAL A 122 -14.99 35.32 7.43
C VAL A 122 -15.22 35.41 8.92
N SER A 123 -16.25 36.14 9.34
CA SER A 123 -16.64 36.30 10.74
C SER A 123 -17.32 35.05 11.29
N SER A 124 -17.34 34.93 12.62
CA SER A 124 -18.10 33.88 13.31
C SER A 124 -19.57 33.88 12.89
N GLY A 125 -20.09 32.72 12.48
CA GLY A 125 -21.47 32.55 12.01
C GLY A 125 -21.69 32.90 10.53
N ALA A 126 -20.68 33.43 9.82
CA ALA A 126 -20.72 33.64 8.38
C ALA A 126 -20.14 32.45 7.61
N LYS A 127 -20.50 32.32 6.33
CA LYS A 127 -19.98 31.31 5.41
C LYS A 127 -19.31 31.95 4.19
N ALA A 128 -18.21 31.38 3.71
CA ALA A 128 -17.68 31.65 2.38
C ALA A 128 -17.47 30.34 1.61
N VAL A 129 -17.85 30.34 0.34
CA VAL A 129 -17.54 29.31 -0.65
C VAL A 129 -16.66 29.97 -1.71
N ILE A 130 -15.45 29.45 -1.93
CA ILE A 130 -14.51 29.96 -2.93
C ILE A 130 -14.37 28.88 -4.00
N ASN A 131 -14.89 29.12 -5.21
CA ASN A 131 -15.00 28.09 -6.26
C ASN A 131 -13.78 27.94 -7.15
N ASP A 132 -13.03 29.03 -7.34
CA ASP A 132 -11.76 29.05 -8.06
C ASP A 132 -11.11 30.43 -7.80
N GLY A 133 -9.94 30.68 -8.39
CA GLY A 133 -9.29 31.98 -8.41
C GLY A 133 -7.77 31.93 -8.30
N GLN A 134 -7.09 32.99 -8.74
CA GLN A 134 -5.67 33.19 -8.50
C GLN A 134 -5.51 34.24 -7.39
N PHE A 135 -4.96 33.85 -6.24
CA PHE A 135 -4.80 34.70 -5.07
C PHE A 135 -3.33 34.87 -4.71
N ASN A 136 -2.90 36.12 -4.58
CA ASN A 136 -1.53 36.46 -4.15
C ASN A 136 -1.55 37.54 -3.08
N SER A 137 -0.91 37.27 -1.94
CA SER A 137 -0.86 38.22 -0.83
C SER A 137 0.43 38.10 -0.02
N ASN A 138 0.93 39.23 0.47
CA ASN A 138 1.96 39.26 1.52
C ASN A 138 1.34 39.15 2.93
N SER A 139 0.01 39.08 3.02
CA SER A 139 -0.77 38.74 4.21
C SER A 139 -1.44 37.39 4.03
N SER A 140 -2.25 36.97 5.01
CA SER A 140 -3.08 35.79 4.81
C SER A 140 -4.05 35.96 3.66
N ILE A 141 -4.32 34.90 2.89
CA ILE A 141 -5.35 34.98 1.84
C ILE A 141 -6.72 34.81 2.50
N VAL A 142 -6.88 33.78 3.32
CA VAL A 142 -8.11 33.51 4.07
C VAL A 142 -7.84 33.63 5.58
N SER A 143 -8.66 34.44 6.26
CA SER A 143 -8.74 34.50 7.72
C SER A 143 -10.14 34.06 8.17
N ASN A 144 -10.25 32.84 8.68
CA ASN A 144 -11.52 32.17 8.94
C ASN A 144 -11.86 32.12 10.43
N SER A 145 -12.93 32.79 10.84
CA SER A 145 -13.59 32.62 12.14
C SER A 145 -14.98 31.97 12.03
N GLY A 146 -15.43 31.65 10.82
CA GLY A 146 -16.74 31.08 10.52
C GLY A 146 -16.61 29.74 9.79
N THR A 147 -17.30 29.60 8.66
CA THR A 147 -17.22 28.41 7.80
C THR A 147 -16.65 28.77 6.44
N VAL A 148 -15.58 28.10 6.02
CA VAL A 148 -14.99 28.27 4.69
C VAL A 148 -14.97 26.95 3.95
N GLU A 149 -15.40 27.00 2.70
CA GLU A 149 -15.34 25.90 1.74
C GLU A 149 -14.54 26.37 0.53
N ILE A 150 -13.44 25.68 0.22
CA ILE A 150 -12.61 25.95 -0.95
C ILE A 150 -12.82 24.82 -1.95
N ASN A 151 -13.27 25.18 -3.14
CA ASN A 151 -13.58 24.31 -4.25
C ASN A 151 -12.69 24.67 -5.44
N GLY A 152 -12.59 23.73 -6.39
CA GLY A 152 -11.90 23.93 -7.66
C GLY A 152 -10.37 24.02 -7.56
N SER A 153 -9.73 24.25 -8.71
CA SER A 153 -8.27 24.20 -8.88
C SER A 153 -7.57 25.55 -8.60
N GLY A 154 -8.14 26.36 -7.71
CA GLY A 154 -7.65 27.70 -7.42
C GLY A 154 -6.21 27.72 -6.91
N ARG A 155 -5.51 28.83 -7.12
CA ARG A 155 -4.11 29.01 -6.70
C ARG A 155 -4.01 30.05 -5.60
N TYR A 156 -3.39 29.69 -4.49
CA TYR A 156 -3.28 30.51 -3.29
C TYR A 156 -1.82 30.63 -2.89
N THR A 157 -1.23 31.82 -3.07
CA THR A 157 0.22 32.04 -2.92
C THR A 157 0.54 33.18 -1.98
N THR A 158 1.54 32.99 -1.13
CA THR A 158 2.05 34.03 -0.22
C THR A 158 3.56 33.88 -0.01
N SER A 159 4.27 35.01 0.09
CA SER A 159 5.72 34.99 0.35
C SER A 159 6.05 35.14 1.84
N THR A 160 5.24 35.85 2.60
CA THR A 160 5.57 36.30 3.98
C THR A 160 4.61 35.81 5.07
N SER A 161 3.46 35.24 4.71
CA SER A 161 2.39 34.93 5.65
C SER A 161 1.86 33.49 5.49
N TYR A 162 0.85 33.16 6.30
CA TYR A 162 0.06 31.94 6.13
C TYR A 162 -0.84 32.05 4.91
N VAL A 163 -1.18 30.95 4.23
CA VAL A 163 -2.20 31.02 3.15
C VAL A 163 -3.59 31.12 3.77
N ILE A 164 -3.89 30.20 4.70
CA ILE A 164 -5.15 30.12 5.43
C ILE A 164 -4.86 30.13 6.93
N VAL A 165 -5.59 30.98 7.67
CA VAL A 165 -5.62 30.96 9.13
C VAL A 165 -7.03 30.59 9.58
N THR A 166 -7.15 29.57 10.44
CA THR A 166 -8.41 29.20 11.09
C THR A 166 -8.38 29.59 12.56
N ARG A 167 -9.54 30.03 13.09
CA ARG A 167 -9.70 30.59 14.43
C ARG A 167 -10.57 29.67 15.29
N PRO A 168 -10.67 29.93 16.61
CA PRO A 168 -11.44 29.07 17.50
C PRO A 168 -12.88 28.85 17.02
N ASN A 169 -13.28 27.58 16.98
CA ASN A 169 -14.60 27.11 16.53
C ASN A 169 -14.95 27.32 15.04
N SER A 170 -13.99 27.70 14.19
CA SER A 170 -14.23 27.75 12.74
C SER A 170 -14.28 26.35 12.11
N VAL A 171 -14.83 26.26 10.90
CA VAL A 171 -14.83 25.05 10.06
C VAL A 171 -14.17 25.37 8.72
N LEU A 172 -13.29 24.50 8.24
CA LEU A 172 -12.64 24.62 6.94
C LEU A 172 -12.76 23.30 6.17
N THR A 173 -13.28 23.37 4.94
CA THR A 173 -13.27 22.26 3.99
C THR A 173 -12.49 22.68 2.74
N ILE A 174 -11.54 21.86 2.31
CA ILE A 174 -10.77 22.06 1.07
C ILE A 174 -11.02 20.86 0.17
N ASN A 175 -11.63 21.10 -0.99
CA ASN A 175 -11.96 20.06 -1.95
C ASN A 175 -10.89 19.84 -3.01
N ASP A 176 -10.16 20.90 -3.39
CA ASP A 176 -9.00 20.87 -4.28
C ASP A 176 -8.28 22.24 -4.19
N GLY A 177 -7.15 22.39 -4.88
CA GLY A 177 -6.44 23.65 -5.05
C GLY A 177 -4.93 23.53 -4.95
N TYR A 178 -4.23 24.58 -5.34
CA TYR A 178 -2.78 24.73 -5.16
C TYR A 178 -2.50 25.81 -4.12
N PHE A 179 -1.81 25.45 -3.05
CA PHE A 179 -1.53 26.33 -1.92
C PHE A 179 -0.03 26.37 -1.66
N HIS A 180 0.55 27.57 -1.65
CA HIS A 180 2.00 27.75 -1.50
C HIS A 180 2.31 28.91 -0.56
N SER A 181 3.21 28.65 0.41
CA SER A 181 3.86 29.68 1.22
C SER A 181 5.37 29.51 1.23
N ASP A 182 6.12 30.60 1.05
CA ASP A 182 7.59 30.54 1.09
C ASP A 182 8.13 30.51 2.54
N SER A 183 7.43 31.10 3.51
CA SER A 183 8.02 31.43 4.83
C SER A 183 7.25 30.97 6.05
N ARG A 184 5.92 30.82 5.96
CA ARG A 184 5.04 30.36 7.06
C ARG A 184 4.26 29.13 6.63
N SER A 185 3.46 28.56 7.53
CA SER A 185 2.61 27.43 7.17
C SER A 185 1.58 27.81 6.12
N VAL A 186 1.27 26.91 5.21
CA VAL A 186 0.17 27.06 4.27
C VAL A 186 -1.14 27.17 5.03
N ILE A 187 -1.40 26.23 5.95
CA ILE A 187 -2.52 26.29 6.88
C ILE A 187 -1.96 26.46 8.29
N TYR A 188 -2.49 27.43 9.02
CA TYR A 188 -2.23 27.61 10.44
C TYR A 188 -3.55 27.62 11.23
N GLY A 189 -3.72 26.60 12.05
CA GLY A 189 -4.86 26.43 12.92
C GLY A 189 -4.67 27.02 14.30
N GLU A 190 -5.72 27.63 14.82
CA GLU A 190 -5.80 28.17 16.18
C GLU A 190 -7.04 27.58 16.89
N SER A 191 -7.03 26.26 17.11
CA SER A 191 -8.09 25.54 17.82
C SER A 191 -9.48 25.60 17.15
N SER A 192 -9.50 25.45 15.83
CA SER A 192 -10.71 25.30 15.03
C SER A 192 -11.51 24.06 15.42
N GLN A 193 -12.79 24.05 15.04
CA GLN A 193 -13.69 22.95 15.36
C GLN A 193 -13.41 21.74 14.46
N GLU A 194 -13.24 21.98 13.17
CA GLU A 194 -13.06 20.93 12.17
C GLU A 194 -12.30 21.46 10.95
N ILE A 195 -11.35 20.64 10.45
CA ILE A 195 -10.66 20.84 9.18
C ILE A 195 -10.75 19.55 8.37
N GLU A 196 -11.25 19.64 7.14
CA GLU A 196 -11.35 18.54 6.19
C GLU A 196 -10.63 18.90 4.90
N ILE A 197 -9.68 18.05 4.49
CA ILE A 197 -8.91 18.19 3.25
C ILE A 197 -9.20 16.97 2.37
N ASN A 198 -9.96 17.17 1.30
CA ASN A 198 -10.34 16.11 0.38
C ASN A 198 -9.31 15.88 -0.74
N ASP A 199 -8.64 16.95 -1.20
CA ASP A 199 -7.56 16.89 -2.17
C ASP A 199 -6.76 18.21 -2.16
N GLY A 200 -5.74 18.29 -3.03
CA GLY A 200 -5.01 19.51 -3.33
C GLY A 200 -3.50 19.35 -3.22
N THR A 201 -2.77 20.42 -3.55
CA THR A 201 -1.31 20.50 -3.46
C THR A 201 -0.92 21.59 -2.48
N PHE A 202 -0.22 21.23 -1.42
CA PHE A 202 0.22 22.12 -0.35
C PHE A 202 1.74 22.11 -0.29
N ILE A 203 2.36 23.24 -0.61
CA ILE A 203 3.82 23.37 -0.70
C ILE A 203 4.29 24.44 0.28
N ASN A 204 5.37 24.13 0.99
CA ASN A 204 6.06 25.09 1.83
C ASN A 204 7.58 25.03 1.68
N GLU A 205 8.20 26.21 1.64
CA GLU A 205 9.66 26.36 1.55
C GLU A 205 10.28 26.87 2.87
N SER A 206 9.49 26.97 3.95
CA SER A 206 10.01 27.46 5.22
C SER A 206 10.97 26.44 5.86
N PRO A 207 12.17 26.87 6.32
CA PRO A 207 13.06 25.99 7.07
C PRO A 207 12.55 25.69 8.50
N ARG A 208 11.54 26.44 8.98
CA ARG A 208 11.09 26.37 10.38
C ARG A 208 9.58 26.19 10.54
N SER A 209 8.76 26.48 9.55
CA SER A 209 7.32 26.22 9.65
C SER A 209 6.98 24.87 9.04
N PRO A 210 6.02 24.13 9.62
CA PRO A 210 5.44 23.00 8.90
C PRO A 210 4.60 23.51 7.73
N THR A 211 4.36 22.69 6.71
CA THR A 211 3.42 23.04 5.62
C THR A 211 2.02 23.25 6.17
N ILE A 212 1.56 22.35 7.03
CA ILE A 212 0.28 22.46 7.73
C ILE A 212 0.55 22.39 9.24
N ASN A 213 0.12 23.42 9.97
CA ASN A 213 0.18 23.45 11.43
C ASN A 213 -1.24 23.50 11.99
N LEU A 214 -1.67 22.45 12.70
CA LEU A 214 -3.04 22.32 13.17
C LEU A 214 -3.19 22.52 14.69
N ASN A 215 -2.21 23.16 15.34
CA ASN A 215 -2.15 23.49 16.76
C ASN A 215 -3.49 23.40 17.55
N HIS A 216 -3.77 22.22 18.13
CA HIS A 216 -4.98 21.93 18.92
C HIS A 216 -6.33 22.10 18.19
N ASP A 217 -6.35 21.99 16.86
CA ASP A 217 -7.58 21.82 16.09
C ASP A 217 -8.24 20.51 16.50
N LYS A 218 -9.52 20.59 16.84
CA LYS A 218 -10.19 19.51 17.59
C LYS A 218 -10.34 18.25 16.76
N GLN A 219 -10.74 18.40 15.51
CA GLN A 219 -11.01 17.31 14.58
C GLN A 219 -10.44 17.63 13.20
N VAL A 220 -9.63 16.71 12.66
CA VAL A 220 -8.94 16.88 11.38
C VAL A 220 -9.09 15.61 10.56
N TYR A 221 -9.46 15.78 9.29
CA TYR A 221 -9.53 14.72 8.31
C TYR A 221 -8.74 15.08 7.05
N ILE A 222 -7.89 14.16 6.58
CA ILE A 222 -7.14 14.29 5.32
C ILE A 222 -7.41 13.05 4.47
N HIS A 223 -8.01 13.28 3.31
CA HIS A 223 -8.52 12.23 2.41
C HIS A 223 -7.78 12.12 1.08
N GLY A 224 -7.00 13.13 0.73
CA GLY A 224 -6.27 13.20 -0.53
C GLY A 224 -5.26 14.33 -0.54
N GLY A 225 -4.44 14.34 -1.57
CA GLY A 225 -3.56 15.44 -1.91
C GLY A 225 -2.09 15.21 -1.56
N THR A 226 -1.28 16.20 -1.90
CA THR A 226 0.16 16.22 -1.69
C THR A 226 0.53 17.34 -0.73
N ILE A 227 1.16 17.00 0.40
CA ILE A 227 1.60 17.96 1.42
C ILE A 227 3.11 17.86 1.56
N GLN A 228 3.81 18.88 1.09
CA GLN A 228 5.26 18.88 0.97
C GLN A 228 5.90 20.05 1.67
N ASN A 229 7.00 19.76 2.37
CA ASN A 229 7.93 20.79 2.83
C ASN A 229 9.29 20.58 2.16
N LEU A 230 9.65 21.53 1.29
CA LEU A 230 10.80 21.40 0.41
C LEU A 230 12.13 21.65 1.13
N VAL A 231 12.12 22.38 2.27
CA VAL A 231 13.33 22.89 2.93
C VAL A 231 13.45 22.43 4.38
N GLY A 232 12.47 22.73 5.24
CA GLY A 232 12.48 22.42 6.67
C GLY A 232 12.10 20.99 7.02
N GLY A 233 11.41 20.26 6.14
CA GLY A 233 11.08 18.84 6.31
C GLY A 233 9.81 18.54 7.11
N ARG A 234 9.18 19.53 7.77
CA ARG A 234 7.88 19.32 8.43
C ARG A 234 6.71 19.50 7.46
N ALA A 235 6.02 18.42 7.10
CA ALA A 235 4.79 18.50 6.32
C ALA A 235 3.58 18.81 7.21
N LEU A 236 3.45 18.14 8.36
CA LEU A 236 2.28 18.21 9.22
C LEU A 236 2.63 18.22 10.71
N ASP A 237 2.13 19.23 11.43
CA ASP A 237 1.95 19.18 12.88
C ASP A 237 0.47 18.89 13.16
N THR A 238 0.15 17.80 13.87
CA THR A 238 -1.23 17.28 14.00
C THR A 238 -2.13 18.15 14.89
N GLY A 239 -3.44 18.04 14.69
CA GLY A 239 -4.44 18.52 15.66
C GLY A 239 -4.64 17.53 16.81
N ASP A 240 -5.65 17.77 17.65
CA ASP A 240 -5.99 16.93 18.81
C ASP A 240 -6.50 15.55 18.38
N ASN A 241 -7.34 15.48 17.33
CA ASN A 241 -7.78 14.23 16.71
C ASN A 241 -7.60 14.32 15.21
N THR A 242 -6.56 13.65 14.69
CA THR A 242 -6.22 13.69 13.26
C THR A 242 -6.36 12.31 12.64
N THR A 243 -7.11 12.21 11.54
CA THR A 243 -7.24 10.98 10.75
C THR A 243 -6.80 11.22 9.31
N ILE A 244 -5.89 10.39 8.83
CA ILE A 244 -5.40 10.38 7.45
C ILE A 244 -5.82 9.06 6.81
N GLU A 245 -6.62 9.14 5.76
CA GLU A 245 -7.19 7.97 5.07
C GLU A 245 -7.57 8.36 3.65
N GLU A 246 -6.92 7.76 2.66
CA GLU A 246 -7.28 7.88 1.24
C GLU A 246 -8.77 7.55 1.04
N GLN A 247 -9.53 8.49 0.49
CA GLN A 247 -10.94 8.28 0.12
C GLN A 247 -11.20 8.70 -1.32
N ASN A 248 -12.29 8.20 -1.91
CA ASN A 248 -12.75 8.58 -3.24
C ASN A 248 -11.69 8.43 -4.35
N GLY A 249 -10.77 7.47 -4.19
CA GLY A 249 -9.67 7.22 -5.13
C GLY A 249 -8.55 8.27 -5.10
N LYS A 250 -8.59 9.21 -4.16
CA LYS A 250 -7.56 10.24 -3.97
C LYS A 250 -6.37 9.65 -3.22
N LYS A 251 -5.17 9.95 -3.73
CA LYS A 251 -3.91 9.49 -3.13
C LYS A 251 -3.35 10.54 -2.18
N ILE A 252 -2.69 10.07 -1.13
CA ILE A 252 -2.08 10.93 -0.12
C ILE A 252 -0.56 10.78 -0.16
N LEU A 253 0.15 11.89 -0.30
CA LEU A 253 1.59 11.98 -0.12
C LEU A 253 1.92 13.07 0.91
N LEU A 254 2.59 12.69 2.01
CA LEU A 254 3.23 13.62 2.93
C LEU A 254 4.74 13.46 2.85
N GLU A 255 5.45 14.53 2.53
CA GLU A 255 6.89 14.44 2.31
C GLU A 255 7.67 15.63 2.89
N GLY A 256 8.63 15.29 3.75
CA GLY A 256 9.70 16.17 4.18
C GLY A 256 10.96 15.91 3.38
N MET A 257 11.38 16.88 2.55
CA MET A 257 12.51 16.69 1.65
C MET A 257 13.85 16.99 2.35
N GLN A 258 14.36 18.22 2.28
CA GLN A 258 15.76 18.50 2.63
C GLN A 258 16.03 18.72 4.13
N GLY A 259 14.99 18.82 4.94
CA GLY A 259 15.13 19.26 6.33
C GLY A 259 15.44 18.14 7.33
N THR A 260 15.95 18.53 8.50
CA THR A 260 16.25 17.60 9.60
C THR A 260 15.06 17.35 10.52
N TYR A 261 13.95 18.05 10.32
CA TYR A 261 12.74 17.85 11.12
C TYR A 261 11.91 16.66 10.61
N VAL A 262 11.14 16.08 11.52
CA VAL A 262 10.19 15.00 11.21
C VAL A 262 9.14 15.47 10.19
N THR A 263 8.68 14.57 9.31
CA THR A 263 7.61 14.88 8.35
C THR A 263 6.25 15.08 9.02
N ILE A 264 5.84 14.15 9.89
CA ILE A 264 4.63 14.25 10.72
C ILE A 264 5.02 14.33 12.20
N ALA A 265 4.78 15.48 12.82
CA ALA A 265 4.91 15.66 14.26
C ALA A 265 3.55 15.48 14.94
N VAL A 266 3.38 14.36 15.66
CA VAL A 266 2.21 14.19 16.52
C VAL A 266 2.37 15.09 17.74
N VAL A 267 1.35 15.87 18.07
CA VAL A 267 1.37 16.78 19.23
C VAL A 267 1.03 16.06 20.54
N SER A 268 1.45 16.64 21.67
CA SER A 268 1.24 16.05 22.99
C SER A 268 -0.25 15.87 23.29
N GLY A 269 -0.64 14.69 23.76
CA GLY A 269 -2.03 14.35 24.13
C GLY A 269 -2.96 14.07 22.95
N ALA A 270 -2.48 14.16 21.70
CA ALA A 270 -3.31 13.94 20.51
C ALA A 270 -3.62 12.45 20.27
N THR A 271 -4.72 12.20 19.55
CA THR A 271 -5.01 10.94 18.89
C THR A 271 -4.73 11.07 17.39
N PHE A 272 -3.75 10.34 16.90
CA PHE A 272 -3.36 10.32 15.49
C PHE A 272 -3.66 8.96 14.88
N ASN A 273 -4.44 8.94 13.79
CA ASN A 273 -4.79 7.74 13.05
C ASN A 273 -4.29 7.86 11.60
N PHE A 274 -3.31 7.06 11.23
CA PHE A 274 -2.82 6.94 9.85
C PHE A 274 -3.27 5.60 9.29
N LYS A 275 -4.19 5.62 8.33
CA LYS A 275 -4.81 4.40 7.80
C LYS A 275 -4.34 4.03 6.40
N SER A 276 -3.96 5.03 5.60
CA SER A 276 -3.46 4.83 4.24
C SER A 276 -2.77 6.10 3.73
N GLY A 277 -2.06 5.99 2.61
CA GLY A 277 -1.22 7.04 2.03
C GLY A 277 0.27 6.70 2.12
N THR A 278 1.12 7.62 1.69
CA THR A 278 2.58 7.50 1.76
C THR A 278 3.18 8.64 2.58
N VAL A 279 4.09 8.31 3.49
CA VAL A 279 4.90 9.28 4.26
C VAL A 279 6.38 9.08 3.96
N LYS A 280 7.09 10.17 3.63
CA LYS A 280 8.52 10.17 3.29
C LYS A 280 9.28 11.24 4.06
N SER A 281 10.49 10.94 4.52
CA SER A 281 11.32 11.89 5.28
C SER A 281 12.81 11.71 5.03
N GLN A 282 13.40 12.42 4.05
CA GLN A 282 14.73 12.04 3.54
C GLN A 282 15.84 12.00 4.60
N ASN A 283 15.82 12.90 5.57
CA ASN A 283 16.90 13.06 6.56
C ASN A 283 16.45 12.91 8.03
N SER A 284 15.21 12.47 8.28
CA SER A 284 14.65 12.45 9.64
C SER A 284 13.63 11.33 9.84
N ALA A 285 12.82 11.44 10.90
CA ALA A 285 11.71 10.55 11.12
C ALA A 285 10.55 10.84 10.15
N ALA A 286 9.82 9.82 9.68
CA ALA A 286 8.59 10.01 8.92
C ALA A 286 7.45 10.43 9.86
N ILE A 287 7.24 9.67 10.93
CA ILE A 287 6.24 9.92 11.96
C ILE A 287 6.95 9.93 13.32
N ARG A 288 6.61 10.90 14.18
CA ARG A 288 7.16 10.98 15.54
C ARG A 288 6.03 11.14 16.55
N SER A 289 6.00 10.27 17.56
CA SER A 289 5.06 10.37 18.68
C SER A 289 5.45 11.49 19.66
N ALA A 290 4.54 11.82 20.56
CA ALA A 290 4.74 12.78 21.64
C ALA A 290 4.12 12.29 22.95
N ALA A 291 4.35 13.04 24.03
CA ALA A 291 3.85 12.71 25.35
C ALA A 291 2.34 12.56 25.40
N ASN A 292 1.89 11.48 26.05
CA ASN A 292 0.48 11.14 26.20
C ASN A 292 -0.29 10.96 24.88
N ALA A 293 0.37 10.95 23.72
CA ALA A 293 -0.29 10.78 22.45
C ALA A 293 -0.69 9.31 22.24
N THR A 294 -1.80 9.10 21.53
CA THR A 294 -2.24 7.80 21.02
C THR A 294 -1.98 7.78 19.52
N VAL A 295 -1.05 6.94 19.06
CA VAL A 295 -0.66 6.84 17.65
C VAL A 295 -1.10 5.49 17.10
N ASN A 296 -2.02 5.49 16.15
CA ASN A 296 -2.52 4.30 15.47
C ASN A 296 -2.14 4.36 13.99
N ILE A 297 -1.19 3.53 13.58
CA ILE A 297 -0.76 3.41 12.19
C ILE A 297 -1.31 2.08 11.70
N THR A 298 -2.44 2.09 11.01
CA THR A 298 -3.16 0.86 10.64
C THR A 298 -2.93 0.43 9.20
N GLY A 299 -2.36 1.31 8.37
CA GLY A 299 -1.95 0.96 7.01
C GLY A 299 -1.19 2.07 6.31
N GLY A 300 -0.76 1.81 5.06
CA GLY A 300 -0.01 2.75 4.22
C GLY A 300 1.49 2.49 4.21
N THR A 301 2.22 3.32 3.47
CA THR A 301 3.67 3.14 3.23
C THR A 301 4.48 4.22 3.95
N ILE A 302 5.45 3.79 4.77
CA ILE A 302 6.40 4.67 5.46
C ILE A 302 7.78 4.39 4.87
N SER A 303 8.33 5.37 4.15
CA SER A 303 9.51 5.10 3.32
C SER A 303 10.57 6.19 3.31
N ASN A 304 11.76 5.82 2.84
CA ASN A 304 12.88 6.72 2.57
C ASN A 304 13.19 7.63 3.76
N SER A 305 13.23 7.05 4.96
CA SER A 305 13.41 7.77 6.22
C SER A 305 14.57 7.28 7.06
N LEU A 306 15.21 8.17 7.83
CA LEU A 306 16.20 7.75 8.82
C LEU A 306 15.54 6.87 9.90
N TYR A 307 14.34 7.27 10.31
CA TYR A 307 13.44 6.51 11.17
C TYR A 307 12.05 6.49 10.54
N GLY A 308 11.45 5.34 10.28
CA GLY A 308 10.06 5.31 9.82
C GLY A 308 9.12 5.90 10.88
N VAL A 309 9.06 5.24 12.04
CA VAL A 309 8.32 5.68 13.22
C VAL A 309 9.29 5.90 14.37
N LYS A 310 9.38 7.14 14.86
CA LYS A 310 10.12 7.48 16.08
C LYS A 310 9.17 7.55 17.28
N VAL A 311 9.28 6.58 18.18
CA VAL A 311 8.56 6.48 19.45
C VAL A 311 9.30 7.29 20.50
N GLN A 312 8.81 8.51 20.71
CA GLN A 312 9.38 9.50 21.62
C GLN A 312 8.37 9.91 22.69
N SER A 313 8.90 10.38 23.83
CA SER A 313 8.20 11.19 24.84
C SER A 313 7.15 10.48 25.70
N ASN A 314 7.22 9.19 26.00
CA ASN A 314 6.17 8.50 26.79
C ASN A 314 4.76 8.70 26.17
N PRO A 315 4.53 8.22 24.93
CA PRO A 315 3.19 8.20 24.37
C PRO A 315 2.32 7.26 25.20
N LYS A 316 1.00 7.44 25.10
CA LYS A 316 0.04 6.52 25.72
C LYS A 316 0.06 5.16 25.03
N SER A 317 0.17 5.15 23.70
CA SER A 317 0.36 3.95 22.90
C SER A 317 0.85 4.30 21.50
N VAL A 318 1.62 3.39 20.90
CA VAL A 318 1.94 3.39 19.47
C VAL A 318 1.60 2.00 18.92
N PHE A 319 0.68 1.95 17.96
CA PHE A 319 0.21 0.73 17.33
C PHE A 319 0.61 0.68 15.85
N ILE A 320 1.17 -0.46 15.42
CA ILE A 320 1.51 -0.78 14.04
C ILE A 320 0.57 -1.89 13.54
N GLY A 321 -0.22 -1.57 12.52
CA GLY A 321 -1.21 -2.46 11.91
C GLY A 321 -0.62 -3.36 10.84
N ARG A 322 -1.40 -4.38 10.46
CA ARG A 322 -1.01 -5.39 9.46
C ARG A 322 -0.71 -4.83 8.07
N ASP A 323 -1.41 -3.76 7.66
CA ASP A 323 -1.35 -3.21 6.30
C ASP A 323 -0.29 -2.08 6.20
N VAL A 324 0.64 -2.02 7.16
CA VAL A 324 1.72 -1.03 7.23
C VAL A 324 2.96 -1.60 6.55
N HIS A 325 3.45 -0.89 5.54
CA HIS A 325 4.64 -1.27 4.79
C HIS A 325 5.77 -0.29 5.06
N PHE A 326 6.94 -0.83 5.42
CA PHE A 326 8.15 -0.04 5.56
C PHE A 326 9.09 -0.28 4.38
N GLU A 327 9.60 0.80 3.78
CA GLU A 327 10.43 0.69 2.58
C GLU A 327 11.62 1.65 2.60
N ASN A 328 12.84 1.15 2.40
CA ASN A 328 14.04 1.97 2.28
C ASN A 328 14.26 2.93 3.47
N ASN A 329 13.86 2.53 4.67
CA ASN A 329 14.24 3.25 5.88
C ASN A 329 15.58 2.73 6.40
N THR A 330 16.37 3.60 7.04
CA THR A 330 17.56 3.14 7.77
C THR A 330 17.14 2.33 8.99
N ASN A 331 16.08 2.78 9.68
CA ASN A 331 15.41 2.04 10.73
C ASN A 331 13.91 2.24 10.56
N ASP A 332 13.13 1.18 10.56
CA ASP A 332 11.68 1.26 10.40
C ASP A 332 11.06 1.82 11.67
N ILE A 333 11.54 1.35 12.81
CA ILE A 333 11.09 1.77 14.13
C ILE A 333 12.28 2.19 14.98
N CYS A 334 12.17 3.37 15.57
CA CYS A 334 13.15 3.91 16.51
C CYS A 334 12.47 4.22 17.83
N MET A 335 12.97 3.69 18.93
CA MET A 335 12.40 3.85 20.26
C MET A 335 13.35 4.62 21.17
N GLU A 336 12.84 5.64 21.85
CA GLU A 336 13.55 6.26 22.97
C GLU A 336 13.52 5.37 24.22
N GLU A 337 14.16 5.83 25.28
CA GLU A 337 14.31 5.11 26.54
C GLU A 337 12.98 4.63 27.11
N ASP A 338 12.94 3.35 27.52
CA ASP A 338 11.77 2.65 28.09
C ASP A 338 10.50 2.60 27.23
N GLN A 339 10.59 2.91 25.94
CA GLN A 339 9.42 2.86 25.05
C GLN A 339 9.15 1.46 24.50
N LEU A 340 7.85 1.18 24.28
CA LEU A 340 7.32 -0.05 23.69
C LEU A 340 6.30 0.28 22.59
N ILE A 341 6.09 -0.66 21.68
CA ILE A 341 5.04 -0.60 20.66
C ILE A 341 4.09 -1.80 20.76
N THR A 342 2.90 -1.65 20.22
CA THR A 342 2.01 -2.78 19.93
C THR A 342 2.02 -3.05 18.44
N ILE A 343 2.14 -4.30 18.03
CA ILE A 343 2.06 -4.73 16.64
C ILE A 343 0.81 -5.62 16.49
N ALA A 344 0.12 -5.50 15.36
CA ALA A 344 -1.03 -6.34 15.04
C ALA A 344 -0.69 -7.84 15.06
N ASP A 345 -1.65 -8.65 15.48
CA ASP A 345 -1.51 -10.11 15.56
C ASP A 345 -1.27 -10.76 14.19
N ASP A 346 -1.78 -10.14 13.12
CA ASP A 346 -1.71 -10.58 11.74
C ASP A 346 -0.69 -9.76 10.90
N TYR A 347 0.32 -9.16 11.54
CA TYR A 347 1.43 -8.51 10.83
C TYR A 347 2.40 -9.54 10.24
N GLU A 348 2.62 -9.51 8.91
CA GLU A 348 3.42 -10.51 8.18
C GLU A 348 4.76 -9.98 7.64
N ASP A 349 4.89 -8.65 7.57
CA ASP A 349 6.05 -7.94 7.05
C ASP A 349 7.25 -7.98 8.01
N GLU A 350 8.41 -7.57 7.50
CA GLU A 350 9.65 -7.44 8.26
C GLU A 350 9.87 -5.99 8.67
N ALA A 351 10.40 -5.77 9.88
CA ALA A 351 10.72 -4.43 10.34
C ALA A 351 12.01 -4.40 11.17
N THR A 352 12.82 -3.36 10.95
CA THR A 352 13.99 -3.05 11.75
C THR A 352 13.63 -2.20 12.97
N VAL A 353 14.28 -2.48 14.10
CA VAL A 353 14.06 -1.79 15.38
C VAL A 353 15.39 -1.30 15.93
N LEU A 354 15.45 0.01 16.21
CA LEU A 354 16.54 0.67 16.93
C LEU A 354 16.04 1.20 18.27
N VAL A 355 16.75 0.88 19.34
CA VAL A 355 16.51 1.38 20.69
C VAL A 355 17.60 2.39 21.06
N MET A 356 17.21 3.57 21.53
CA MET A 356 18.11 4.68 21.89
C MET A 356 18.32 4.81 23.40
N ASP A 357 18.22 3.71 24.15
CA ASP A 357 18.53 3.67 25.57
C ASP A 357 19.97 4.12 25.80
N SER A 358 20.17 5.04 26.75
CA SER A 358 21.48 5.64 27.03
C SER A 358 22.47 4.60 27.58
N ASP A 359 21.98 3.72 28.45
CA ASP A 359 22.67 2.57 29.02
C ASP A 359 21.88 1.28 28.75
N LEU A 360 21.81 0.85 27.47
CA LEU A 360 21.04 -0.32 27.04
C LEU A 360 21.32 -1.56 27.91
N GLN A 361 20.34 -1.92 28.75
CA GLN A 361 20.36 -3.14 29.56
C GLN A 361 19.61 -4.24 28.84
N LEU A 362 20.19 -5.45 28.80
CA LEU A 362 19.59 -6.61 28.15
C LEU A 362 19.20 -7.67 29.20
N PRO A 363 18.05 -8.34 29.05
CA PRO A 363 17.08 -8.21 27.96
C PRO A 363 16.26 -6.90 28.02
N ARG A 364 15.86 -6.39 26.84
CA ARG A 364 15.08 -5.15 26.70
C ARG A 364 13.78 -5.42 25.93
N PRO A 365 12.61 -5.45 26.57
CA PRO A 365 11.32 -5.57 25.87
C PRO A 365 11.17 -4.46 24.83
N ILE A 366 10.66 -4.76 23.64
CA ILE A 366 10.40 -3.77 22.57
C ILE A 366 8.95 -3.75 22.13
N THR A 367 8.19 -4.83 22.37
CA THR A 367 6.74 -4.83 22.18
C THR A 367 5.99 -4.96 23.51
N THR A 368 4.74 -4.52 23.52
CA THR A 368 3.80 -4.81 24.60
C THR A 368 3.40 -6.27 24.59
N THR A 369 3.07 -6.83 25.76
CA THR A 369 2.53 -8.19 25.88
C THR A 369 1.28 -8.39 25.02
N GLY A 370 1.29 -9.43 24.19
CA GLY A 370 0.18 -9.83 23.32
C GLY A 370 0.06 -11.36 23.21
N ASN A 371 -0.65 -11.84 22.20
CA ASN A 371 -0.80 -13.27 21.95
C ASN A 371 0.55 -13.93 21.59
N ALA A 372 0.90 -15.03 22.25
CA ALA A 372 2.19 -15.70 22.05
C ALA A 372 2.40 -16.21 20.62
N ASP A 373 1.37 -16.77 19.99
CA ASP A 373 1.47 -17.33 18.64
C ASP A 373 1.65 -16.25 17.57
N SER A 374 1.06 -15.07 17.78
CA SER A 374 1.31 -13.90 16.94
C SER A 374 2.72 -13.36 17.14
N GLN A 375 3.14 -13.16 18.39
CA GLN A 375 4.45 -12.59 18.71
C GLN A 375 5.59 -13.46 18.17
N LYS A 376 5.48 -14.79 18.26
CA LYS A 376 6.45 -15.75 17.68
C LYS A 376 6.67 -15.58 16.18
N LYS A 377 5.70 -15.06 15.44
CA LYS A 377 5.74 -14.91 13.97
C LYS A 377 6.31 -13.56 13.53
N LEU A 378 6.43 -12.60 14.44
CA LEU A 378 6.95 -11.28 14.12
C LEU A 378 8.41 -11.37 13.66
N LYS A 379 8.71 -10.71 12.55
CA LYS A 379 10.04 -10.67 11.95
C LYS A 379 10.70 -9.32 12.24
N LEU A 380 11.10 -9.14 13.49
CA LEU A 380 11.78 -7.91 13.93
C LEU A 380 13.29 -8.11 13.88
N HIS A 381 13.99 -7.15 13.29
CA HIS A 381 15.45 -7.15 13.17
C HIS A 381 16.02 -6.03 14.02
N SER A 382 16.99 -6.33 14.88
CA SER A 382 17.63 -5.30 15.70
C SER A 382 18.68 -4.55 14.88
N ASN A 383 18.64 -3.22 14.93
CA ASN A 383 19.70 -2.34 14.43
C ASN A 383 20.64 -1.83 15.54
N ASN A 384 20.45 -2.29 16.78
CA ASN A 384 21.43 -2.10 17.84
C ASN A 384 22.61 -3.05 17.63
N ALA A 385 23.83 -2.57 17.86
CA ALA A 385 25.02 -3.39 17.74
C ALA A 385 25.01 -4.55 18.75
N ASP A 386 25.50 -5.72 18.34
CA ASP A 386 25.62 -6.92 19.17
C ASP A 386 24.29 -7.41 19.81
N THR A 387 23.15 -7.09 19.21
CA THR A 387 21.83 -7.53 19.69
C THR A 387 20.97 -8.16 18.60
N VAL A 388 19.92 -8.84 19.05
CA VAL A 388 18.89 -9.41 18.18
C VAL A 388 17.54 -9.40 18.90
N ALA A 389 16.44 -9.28 18.15
CA ALA A 389 15.09 -9.38 18.69
C ALA A 389 14.66 -10.86 18.78
N VAL A 390 14.09 -11.25 19.91
CA VAL A 390 13.60 -12.61 20.16
C VAL A 390 12.27 -12.58 20.91
N PHE A 391 11.47 -13.63 20.71
CA PHE A 391 10.23 -13.83 21.44
C PHE A 391 10.48 -14.30 22.89
N HIS A 392 9.83 -13.63 23.83
CA HIS A 392 9.74 -13.98 25.23
C HIS A 392 8.37 -14.61 25.54
N ASP A 393 8.36 -15.83 26.06
CA ASP A 393 7.14 -16.55 26.47
C ASP A 393 6.86 -16.30 27.96
N ASN A 394 5.67 -15.79 28.28
CA ASN A 394 5.26 -15.59 29.68
C ASN A 394 4.75 -16.88 30.35
N GLY A 395 4.50 -17.95 29.57
CA GLY A 395 3.98 -19.22 30.07
C GLY A 395 2.47 -19.26 30.28
N ASP A 396 1.74 -18.25 29.80
CA ASP A 396 0.29 -18.09 29.95
C ASP A 396 -0.43 -17.76 28.63
N GLU A 397 0.08 -18.31 27.51
CA GLU A 397 -0.37 -18.03 26.13
C GLU A 397 -0.14 -16.57 25.68
N THR A 398 0.56 -15.78 26.49
CA THR A 398 1.00 -14.42 26.15
C THR A 398 2.52 -14.33 26.04
N GLY A 399 2.99 -13.28 25.40
CA GLY A 399 4.41 -12.96 25.32
C GLY A 399 4.68 -11.64 24.64
N TYR A 400 5.95 -11.32 24.43
CA TYR A 400 6.41 -10.09 23.80
C TYR A 400 7.74 -10.32 23.07
N GLN A 401 8.19 -9.35 22.30
CA GLN A 401 9.49 -9.33 21.66
C GLN A 401 10.45 -8.51 22.52
N GLU A 402 11.69 -8.99 22.67
CA GLU A 402 12.74 -8.31 23.43
C GLU A 402 14.08 -8.35 22.69
N LEU A 403 14.91 -7.33 22.88
CA LEU A 403 16.30 -7.37 22.48
C LEU A 403 17.11 -8.17 23.50
N VAL A 404 17.91 -9.09 23.00
CA VAL A 404 18.90 -9.85 23.77
C VAL A 404 20.29 -9.69 23.16
N LYS A 405 21.33 -10.04 23.91
CA LYS A 405 22.69 -10.06 23.40
C LYS A 405 22.79 -11.09 22.29
N ARG A 406 23.44 -10.72 21.19
CA ARG A 406 23.80 -11.64 20.12
C ARG A 406 24.99 -12.48 20.56
N THR A 407 24.78 -13.78 20.69
CA THR A 407 25.79 -14.79 21.00
C THR A 407 25.95 -15.79 19.86
N GLY A 408 25.04 -15.80 18.89
CA GLY A 408 25.09 -16.63 17.69
C GLY A 408 24.13 -16.16 16.60
N TYR A 409 23.74 -17.09 15.74
CA TYR A 409 22.91 -16.88 14.56
C TYR A 409 21.68 -17.79 14.58
N PHE A 410 20.62 -17.41 13.87
CA PHE A 410 19.36 -18.14 13.80
C PHE A 410 19.26 -19.00 12.55
N VAL A 411 18.59 -20.15 12.72
CA VAL A 411 18.16 -21.01 11.62
C VAL A 411 16.64 -21.05 11.61
N ASN A 412 16.05 -20.40 10.60
CA ASN A 412 14.62 -20.50 10.34
C ASN A 412 14.37 -21.62 9.34
N VAL A 413 13.48 -22.56 9.67
CA VAL A 413 13.12 -23.66 8.77
C VAL A 413 11.64 -23.57 8.40
N VAL A 414 11.38 -23.41 7.11
CA VAL A 414 10.03 -23.44 6.55
C VAL A 414 9.76 -24.84 6.01
N SER A 415 8.68 -25.45 6.48
CA SER A 415 8.27 -26.82 6.11
C SER A 415 9.32 -27.88 6.44
N GLY A 416 9.94 -27.77 7.62
CA GLY A 416 10.89 -28.74 8.17
C GLY A 416 11.27 -28.44 9.61
N THR A 417 12.29 -29.11 10.12
CA THR A 417 12.83 -28.94 11.47
C THR A 417 14.36 -28.89 11.43
N ALA A 418 14.96 -28.14 12.35
CA ALA A 418 16.40 -28.15 12.60
C ALA A 418 16.68 -28.58 14.05
N SER A 419 17.85 -29.18 14.29
CA SER A 419 18.29 -29.66 15.61
C SER A 419 19.82 -29.61 15.75
N ILE A 420 20.31 -29.40 16.97
CA ILE A 420 21.76 -29.40 17.29
C ILE A 420 22.19 -30.63 18.10
N ASP A 421 21.26 -31.49 18.48
CA ASP A 421 21.46 -32.66 19.34
C ASP A 421 21.37 -34.00 18.57
N GLY A 422 21.59 -33.97 17.25
CA GLY A 422 21.56 -35.17 16.41
C GLY A 422 20.15 -35.60 15.98
N GLY A 423 19.20 -34.66 15.90
CA GLY A 423 17.85 -34.93 15.38
C GLY A 423 16.77 -35.11 16.46
N THR A 424 17.10 -35.06 17.76
CA THR A 424 16.17 -35.45 18.82
C THR A 424 15.27 -34.32 19.30
N THR A 425 15.74 -33.06 19.27
CA THR A 425 14.97 -31.90 19.72
C THR A 425 14.93 -30.84 18.63
N ALA A 426 13.72 -30.46 18.22
CA ALA A 426 13.54 -29.33 17.31
C ALA A 426 14.03 -28.03 18.00
N LEU A 427 14.81 -27.24 17.28
CA LEU A 427 15.25 -25.92 17.73
C LEU A 427 14.05 -25.01 17.92
N SER A 428 14.08 -24.24 19.01
CA SER A 428 13.19 -23.09 19.13
C SER A 428 13.62 -22.03 18.10
N PRO A 429 12.68 -21.31 17.48
CA PRO A 429 12.99 -20.14 16.65
C PRO A 429 13.83 -19.05 17.37
N THR A 430 13.88 -19.11 18.71
CA THR A 430 14.65 -18.19 19.55
C THR A 430 16.05 -18.71 19.93
N THR A 431 16.44 -19.90 19.48
CA THR A 431 17.77 -20.46 19.78
C THR A 431 18.84 -19.85 18.90
N GLN A 432 19.82 -19.18 19.53
CA GLN A 432 21.03 -18.69 18.87
C GLN A 432 22.09 -19.79 18.81
N ILE A 433 22.64 -20.03 17.62
CA ILE A 433 23.61 -21.08 17.32
C ILE A 433 24.97 -20.45 17.01
N HIS A 434 26.03 -20.91 17.66
CA HIS A 434 27.38 -20.43 17.38
C HIS A 434 27.84 -20.80 15.97
N ASP A 435 28.60 -19.91 15.34
CA ASP A 435 29.30 -20.18 14.09
C ASP A 435 30.08 -21.50 14.16
N GLY A 436 29.99 -22.28 13.08
CA GLY A 436 30.62 -23.57 12.94
C GLY A 436 29.97 -24.72 13.72
N LEU A 437 28.90 -24.49 14.50
CA LEU A 437 28.21 -25.58 15.18
C LEU A 437 27.41 -26.43 14.18
N PRO A 438 27.48 -27.78 14.24
CA PRO A 438 26.70 -28.62 13.34
C PRO A 438 25.20 -28.55 13.66
N VAL A 439 24.40 -28.38 12.60
CA VAL A 439 22.92 -28.36 12.63
C VAL A 439 22.42 -29.46 11.71
N ASN A 440 21.54 -30.33 12.22
CA ASN A 440 20.85 -31.33 11.42
C ASN A 440 19.50 -30.78 10.99
N LEU A 441 19.15 -31.01 9.74
CA LEU A 441 17.97 -30.48 9.07
C LEU A 441 17.14 -31.64 8.52
N SER A 442 15.84 -31.60 8.76
CA SER A 442 14.88 -32.58 8.23
C SER A 442 13.72 -31.84 7.57
N ALA A 443 13.35 -32.26 6.36
CA ALA A 443 12.15 -31.78 5.70
C ALA A 443 10.93 -32.35 6.43
N ALA A 444 9.84 -31.59 6.45
CA ALA A 444 8.56 -32.13 6.90
C ALA A 444 8.10 -33.23 5.94
N PRO A 445 7.19 -34.12 6.36
CA PRO A 445 6.48 -34.98 5.42
C PRO A 445 5.79 -34.13 4.34
N ALA A 446 5.74 -34.65 3.13
CA ALA A 446 5.12 -33.94 2.02
C ALA A 446 3.68 -33.54 2.38
N PRO A 447 3.25 -32.30 2.11
CA PRO A 447 1.97 -31.78 2.57
C PRO A 447 0.75 -32.48 1.93
N LYS A 448 0.98 -33.27 0.88
CA LYS A 448 -0.03 -34.05 0.15
C LYS A 448 0.56 -35.34 -0.42
N ASP A 449 -0.29 -36.35 -0.60
CA ASP A 449 0.05 -37.59 -1.30
C ASP A 449 0.45 -37.33 -2.77
N GLY A 450 1.49 -38.01 -3.23
CA GLY A 450 2.02 -37.85 -4.60
C GLY A 450 2.95 -36.67 -4.79
N LEU A 451 3.44 -36.06 -3.71
CA LEU A 451 4.56 -35.13 -3.71
C LEU A 451 5.78 -35.79 -3.04
N GLU A 452 6.97 -35.51 -3.57
CA GLU A 452 8.26 -35.87 -2.97
C GLU A 452 9.08 -34.60 -2.70
N PHE A 453 9.97 -34.69 -1.72
CA PHE A 453 10.94 -33.63 -1.46
C PHE A 453 11.80 -33.40 -2.71
N GLU A 454 11.92 -32.14 -3.13
CA GLU A 454 12.72 -31.76 -4.28
C GLU A 454 14.09 -31.26 -3.84
N GLN A 455 14.10 -30.20 -3.04
CA GLN A 455 15.33 -29.55 -2.57
C GLN A 455 15.05 -28.55 -1.45
N TRP A 456 16.12 -28.15 -0.77
CA TRP A 456 16.14 -26.98 0.09
C TRP A 456 16.42 -25.69 -0.69
N VAL A 457 15.70 -24.63 -0.38
CA VAL A 457 16.01 -23.27 -0.83
C VAL A 457 16.60 -22.48 0.34
N VAL A 458 17.80 -21.92 0.13
CA VAL A 458 18.54 -21.15 1.13
C VAL A 458 18.33 -19.66 0.90
N SER A 459 17.99 -18.93 1.96
CA SER A 459 17.97 -17.46 2.00
C SER A 459 18.79 -16.95 3.19
N PRO A 460 19.69 -15.96 3.01
CA PRO A 460 20.05 -15.36 1.72
C PRO A 460 20.82 -16.36 0.84
N ALA A 461 20.72 -16.22 -0.49
CA ALA A 461 21.42 -17.11 -1.43
C ALA A 461 22.95 -17.04 -1.28
N SER A 462 23.48 -15.96 -0.69
CA SER A 462 24.89 -15.79 -0.34
C SER A 462 25.39 -16.80 0.69
N ALA A 463 24.52 -17.41 1.49
CA ALA A 463 24.92 -18.42 2.47
C ALA A 463 25.19 -19.80 1.84
N LEU A 464 24.71 -20.04 0.61
CA LEU A 464 24.77 -21.36 -0.01
C LEU A 464 26.20 -21.91 -0.21
N PRO A 465 27.19 -21.12 -0.67
CA PRO A 465 28.57 -21.58 -0.80
C PRO A 465 29.17 -22.07 0.52
N ASP A 466 28.91 -21.35 1.62
CA ASP A 466 29.44 -21.72 2.93
C ASP A 466 28.82 -23.03 3.42
N LEU A 467 27.49 -23.18 3.28
CA LEU A 467 26.80 -24.42 3.64
C LEU A 467 27.34 -25.62 2.85
N THR A 468 27.40 -25.50 1.52
CA THR A 468 27.86 -26.58 0.63
C THR A 468 29.32 -26.95 0.84
N SER A 469 30.18 -26.01 1.25
CA SER A 469 31.58 -26.28 1.60
C SER A 469 31.74 -27.25 2.78
N THR A 470 30.68 -27.39 3.59
CA THR A 470 30.65 -28.25 4.78
C THR A 470 29.88 -29.56 4.58
N GLY A 471 29.53 -29.88 3.33
CA GLY A 471 28.86 -31.14 2.97
C GLY A 471 27.32 -31.07 2.99
N PHE A 472 26.74 -29.86 3.04
CA PHE A 472 25.29 -29.67 2.93
C PHE A 472 24.77 -30.14 1.57
N ASP A 473 23.96 -31.20 1.58
CA ASP A 473 23.25 -31.70 0.41
C ASP A 473 21.87 -31.05 0.29
N LEU A 474 21.70 -30.21 -0.73
CA LEU A 474 20.44 -29.53 -1.06
C LEU A 474 19.30 -30.50 -1.41
N THR A 475 19.64 -31.68 -1.93
CA THR A 475 18.68 -32.64 -2.51
C THR A 475 18.32 -33.77 -1.56
N ALA A 476 18.98 -33.84 -0.39
CA ALA A 476 18.64 -34.76 0.67
C ALA A 476 17.58 -34.16 1.61
N SER A 477 16.48 -34.91 1.81
CA SER A 477 15.41 -34.50 2.73
C SER A 477 15.88 -34.44 4.19
N GLU A 478 16.90 -35.23 4.53
CA GLU A 478 17.64 -35.18 5.79
C GLU A 478 19.11 -34.87 5.48
N THR A 479 19.64 -33.82 6.08
CA THR A 479 21.00 -33.34 5.79
C THR A 479 21.55 -32.60 7.00
N SER A 480 22.82 -32.20 6.94
CA SER A 480 23.43 -31.36 7.98
C SER A 480 24.34 -30.31 7.37
N PHE A 481 24.55 -29.24 8.13
CA PHE A 481 25.46 -28.16 7.76
C PHE A 481 26.12 -27.62 9.03
N HIS A 482 27.24 -26.93 8.85
CA HIS A 482 27.81 -26.11 9.92
C HIS A 482 27.21 -24.70 9.85
N MET A 483 26.76 -24.18 11.00
CA MET A 483 26.14 -22.87 11.09
C MET A 483 27.07 -21.80 10.49
N PRO A 484 26.62 -21.02 9.49
CA PRO A 484 27.43 -19.94 8.92
C PRO A 484 27.45 -18.73 9.87
N ASP A 485 28.30 -17.75 9.54
CA ASP A 485 28.41 -16.47 10.26
C ASP A 485 27.28 -15.47 9.91
N GLN A 486 26.08 -15.98 9.65
CA GLN A 486 24.89 -15.20 9.32
C GLN A 486 23.61 -15.98 9.64
N ASP A 487 22.51 -15.25 9.84
CA ASP A 487 21.18 -15.87 9.95
C ASP A 487 20.76 -16.45 8.60
N ILE A 488 20.10 -17.61 8.63
CA ILE A 488 19.65 -18.29 7.43
C ILE A 488 18.21 -18.78 7.56
N THR A 489 17.53 -18.81 6.42
CA THR A 489 16.22 -19.45 6.24
C THR A 489 16.35 -20.57 5.22
N LEU A 490 15.86 -21.75 5.59
CA LEU A 490 15.84 -22.96 4.78
C LEU A 490 14.40 -23.35 4.51
N THR A 491 14.00 -23.38 3.24
CA THR A 491 12.64 -23.76 2.84
C THR A 491 12.65 -25.09 2.10
N ALA A 492 11.91 -26.07 2.62
CA ALA A 492 11.72 -27.34 1.91
C ALA A 492 10.77 -27.14 0.73
N GLN A 493 11.24 -27.43 -0.48
CA GLN A 493 10.41 -27.46 -1.68
C GLN A 493 10.02 -28.90 -2.00
N TYR A 494 8.80 -29.08 -2.49
CA TYR A 494 8.26 -30.37 -2.86
C TYR A 494 7.80 -30.32 -4.31
N ARG A 495 8.06 -31.39 -5.05
CA ARG A 495 7.60 -31.57 -6.42
C ARG A 495 6.66 -32.76 -6.53
N PRO A 496 5.83 -32.85 -7.57
CA PRO A 496 5.07 -34.05 -7.86
C PRO A 496 5.99 -35.27 -7.99
N SER A 497 5.73 -36.31 -7.20
CA SER A 497 6.42 -37.59 -7.30
C SER A 497 6.26 -38.14 -8.70
N ALA A 498 7.30 -38.80 -9.21
CA ALA A 498 7.15 -39.58 -10.42
C ALA A 498 6.08 -40.66 -10.17
N PRO A 499 4.98 -40.70 -10.94
CA PRO A 499 3.99 -41.73 -10.75
C PRO A 499 4.61 -43.08 -11.11
N THR A 500 4.35 -44.10 -10.28
CA THR A 500 4.79 -45.49 -10.52
C THR A 500 4.02 -46.06 -11.71
N ILE A 501 4.49 -45.71 -12.90
CA ILE A 501 3.98 -46.19 -14.18
C ILE A 501 5.04 -47.15 -14.74
N ASP A 502 4.60 -48.31 -15.16
CA ASP A 502 5.42 -49.30 -15.85
C ASP A 502 5.93 -48.78 -17.21
N ASP A 503 7.08 -49.28 -17.66
CA ASP A 503 7.62 -49.02 -19.00
C ASP A 503 6.89 -49.82 -20.10
N ALA A 504 5.60 -50.13 -19.87
CA ALA A 504 4.80 -50.82 -20.86
C ALA A 504 4.64 -49.95 -22.12
N PRO A 505 4.41 -50.56 -23.29
CA PRO A 505 4.08 -49.82 -24.50
C PRO A 505 2.99 -48.77 -24.27
N VAL A 506 3.07 -47.65 -24.98
CA VAL A 506 2.15 -46.49 -24.84
C VAL A 506 0.67 -46.87 -24.97
N ASP A 507 0.38 -47.95 -25.68
CA ASP A 507 -0.97 -48.45 -25.95
C ASP A 507 -1.41 -49.60 -25.06
N ALA A 508 -0.52 -50.13 -24.22
CA ALA A 508 -0.80 -51.23 -23.31
C ALA A 508 -2.05 -50.93 -22.45
N PRO A 509 -2.89 -51.95 -22.17
CA PRO A 509 -4.06 -51.79 -21.30
C PRO A 509 -3.66 -51.16 -19.97
N VAL A 510 -4.45 -50.19 -19.52
CA VAL A 510 -4.26 -49.58 -18.19
C VAL A 510 -5.16 -50.34 -17.22
N ASP A 511 -4.60 -50.81 -16.11
CA ASP A 511 -5.36 -51.48 -15.06
C ASP A 511 -6.45 -50.51 -14.54
N PRO A 512 -7.74 -50.92 -14.50
CA PRO A 512 -8.82 -50.12 -13.94
C PRO A 512 -8.59 -49.62 -12.51
N GLY A 513 -7.69 -50.26 -11.74
CA GLY A 513 -7.28 -49.82 -10.40
C GLY A 513 -6.39 -48.57 -10.36
N ILE A 514 -5.84 -48.13 -11.49
CA ILE A 514 -5.06 -46.90 -11.62
C ILE A 514 -6.03 -45.78 -12.03
N SER A 515 -6.59 -45.13 -11.01
CA SER A 515 -7.72 -44.18 -11.05
C SER A 515 -7.76 -43.25 -12.28
N THR A 516 -8.81 -43.40 -13.08
CA THR A 516 -9.22 -42.53 -14.18
C THR A 516 -10.32 -41.57 -13.72
N ALA A 517 -9.98 -40.52 -12.97
CA ALA A 517 -10.94 -39.49 -12.61
C ALA A 517 -10.30 -38.10 -12.70
N VAL A 518 -10.58 -37.43 -13.82
CA VAL A 518 -10.26 -36.02 -14.05
C VAL A 518 -11.25 -35.18 -13.26
N THR A 519 -10.77 -34.41 -12.28
CA THR A 519 -11.53 -33.27 -11.74
C THR A 519 -10.68 -32.01 -11.94
N ILE A 520 -11.03 -31.24 -12.97
CA ILE A 520 -10.38 -29.97 -13.26
C ILE A 520 -10.52 -29.04 -12.06
N ILE A 521 -9.39 -28.64 -11.48
CA ILE A 521 -9.29 -27.40 -10.71
C ILE A 521 -8.42 -26.48 -11.56
N GLY A 522 -9.08 -25.61 -12.30
CA GLY A 522 -8.43 -24.44 -12.88
C GLY A 522 -7.92 -23.54 -11.76
N GLY A 523 -6.62 -23.25 -11.80
CA GLY A 523 -5.95 -22.11 -11.17
C GLY A 523 -6.45 -21.67 -9.79
N ALA A 524 -5.92 -22.27 -8.73
CA ALA A 524 -5.50 -21.64 -7.46
C ALA A 524 -5.15 -22.72 -6.44
N LEU A 525 -4.25 -22.42 -5.50
CA LEU A 525 -3.91 -23.25 -4.34
C LEU A 525 -5.14 -23.94 -3.75
N LEU A 526 -5.11 -25.26 -3.54
CA LEU A 526 -6.15 -25.93 -2.75
C LEU A 526 -5.59 -26.92 -1.75
N VAL A 527 -5.61 -26.50 -0.49
CA VAL A 527 -5.78 -27.36 0.68
C VAL A 527 -7.21 -27.91 0.65
N GLY A 528 -7.36 -29.24 0.74
CA GLY A 528 -8.61 -29.92 1.07
C GLY A 528 -9.42 -30.50 -0.10
N GLY A 529 -9.42 -31.83 -0.23
CA GLY A 529 -10.35 -32.59 -1.11
C GLY A 529 -9.75 -33.90 -1.63
N LEU A 530 -10.49 -35.00 -1.52
CA LEU A 530 -10.03 -36.40 -1.62
C LEU A 530 -9.66 -36.91 -3.05
N HIS A 531 -8.69 -37.85 -3.05
CA HIS A 531 -8.30 -38.89 -4.04
C HIS A 531 -7.29 -38.55 -5.19
N GLN A 532 -6.09 -39.15 -5.05
CA GLN A 532 -5.03 -39.49 -6.04
C GLN A 532 -4.72 -38.49 -7.17
N LEU A 533 -4.00 -37.42 -6.81
CA LEU A 533 -3.57 -36.34 -7.71
C LEU A 533 -2.17 -36.54 -8.36
N GLY A 534 -1.49 -37.66 -8.15
CA GLY A 534 -0.07 -37.81 -8.49
C GLY A 534 0.26 -37.70 -9.99
N THR A 535 -0.52 -38.35 -10.87
CA THR A 535 -0.28 -38.33 -12.32
C THR A 535 -0.64 -36.99 -12.95
N GLU A 536 -1.71 -36.35 -12.49
CA GLU A 536 -2.15 -35.04 -12.96
C GLU A 536 -1.19 -33.93 -12.55
N LEU A 537 -0.76 -33.91 -11.28
CA LEU A 537 0.24 -32.95 -10.80
C LEU A 537 1.57 -33.13 -11.54
N TRP A 538 1.98 -34.37 -11.83
CA TRP A 538 3.17 -34.64 -12.63
C TRP A 538 3.05 -34.06 -14.05
N LEU A 539 1.92 -34.26 -14.73
CA LEU A 539 1.68 -33.70 -16.06
C LEU A 539 1.64 -32.16 -16.03
N ILE A 540 0.97 -31.54 -15.06
CA ILE A 540 0.95 -30.07 -14.91
C ILE A 540 2.37 -29.51 -14.75
N HIS A 541 3.23 -30.22 -14.01
CA HIS A 541 4.61 -29.79 -13.79
C HIS A 541 5.50 -29.98 -15.03
N HIS A 542 5.31 -31.05 -15.79
CA HIS A 542 6.22 -31.43 -16.90
C HIS A 542 5.75 -30.97 -18.28
N LEU A 543 4.45 -30.76 -18.50
CA LEU A 543 3.93 -30.22 -19.75
C LEU A 543 4.33 -28.74 -19.91
N PRO A 544 4.35 -28.21 -21.14
CA PRO A 544 4.68 -26.81 -21.38
C PRO A 544 3.71 -25.89 -20.62
N LYS A 545 4.23 -24.81 -20.03
CA LYS A 545 3.42 -23.89 -19.19
C LYS A 545 2.16 -23.41 -19.94
N GLY A 546 1.01 -23.48 -19.27
CA GLY A 546 -0.28 -23.06 -19.81
C GLY A 546 -0.99 -24.13 -20.67
N THR A 547 -0.39 -25.31 -20.84
CA THR A 547 -1.01 -26.44 -21.54
C THR A 547 -2.01 -27.14 -20.63
N ALA A 548 -3.24 -27.34 -21.11
CA ALA A 548 -4.21 -28.19 -20.43
C ALA A 548 -3.75 -29.66 -20.46
N ILE A 549 -4.09 -30.44 -19.43
CA ILE A 549 -3.86 -31.89 -19.48
C ILE A 549 -4.68 -32.46 -20.64
N PRO A 550 -4.09 -33.19 -21.60
CA PRO A 550 -4.82 -33.70 -22.74
C PRO A 550 -5.83 -34.78 -22.31
N GLU A 551 -7.11 -34.56 -22.62
CA GLU A 551 -8.21 -35.47 -22.35
C GLU A 551 -8.50 -36.39 -23.54
N THR A 552 -8.18 -35.93 -24.76
CA THR A 552 -8.43 -36.66 -25.99
C THR A 552 -7.15 -37.09 -26.71
N ARG A 553 -7.26 -38.06 -27.62
CA ARG A 553 -6.12 -38.55 -28.42
C ARG A 553 -5.49 -37.45 -29.25
N ILE A 554 -6.31 -36.57 -29.82
CA ILE A 554 -5.80 -35.48 -30.67
C ILE A 554 -5.10 -34.41 -29.86
N GLU A 555 -5.63 -34.04 -28.69
CA GLU A 555 -4.97 -33.11 -27.77
C GLU A 555 -3.60 -33.64 -27.33
N LEU A 556 -3.49 -34.94 -27.00
CA LEU A 556 -2.20 -35.53 -26.64
C LEU A 556 -1.21 -35.47 -27.80
N ALA A 557 -1.65 -35.84 -29.02
CA ALA A 557 -0.79 -35.81 -30.20
C ALA A 557 -0.25 -34.40 -30.49
N GLU A 558 -1.11 -33.39 -30.42
CA GLU A 558 -0.72 -32.00 -30.61
C GLU A 558 0.27 -31.50 -29.56
N VAL A 559 0.04 -31.83 -28.29
CA VAL A 559 0.93 -31.41 -27.19
C VAL A 559 2.33 -31.99 -27.39
N LEU A 560 2.43 -33.27 -27.74
CA LEU A 560 3.72 -33.94 -28.01
C LEU A 560 4.40 -33.38 -29.27
N TRP A 561 3.63 -33.14 -30.33
CA TRP A 561 4.15 -32.61 -31.59
C TRP A 561 4.64 -31.16 -31.46
N LYS A 562 3.89 -30.31 -30.78
CA LYS A 562 4.27 -28.92 -30.47
C LYS A 562 5.53 -28.88 -29.60
N ASP A 563 5.62 -29.72 -28.57
CA ASP A 563 6.80 -29.83 -27.71
C ASP A 563 8.05 -30.35 -28.46
N ALA A 564 7.86 -31.18 -29.50
CA ALA A 564 8.93 -31.64 -30.39
C ALA A 564 9.38 -30.60 -31.43
N GLY A 565 8.76 -29.41 -31.47
CA GLY A 565 9.08 -28.35 -32.43
C GLY A 565 8.38 -28.50 -33.79
N GLN A 566 7.22 -29.16 -33.80
CA GLN A 566 6.37 -29.34 -34.98
C GLN A 566 7.07 -29.94 -36.21
N PRO A 567 7.79 -31.07 -36.05
CA PRO A 567 8.45 -31.73 -37.18
C PRO A 567 7.44 -32.21 -38.23
N ALA A 568 7.78 -32.08 -39.51
CA ALA A 568 6.97 -32.65 -40.58
C ALA A 568 7.00 -34.19 -40.52
N PRO A 569 5.85 -34.88 -40.57
CA PRO A 569 5.80 -36.34 -40.63
C PRO A 569 6.42 -36.86 -41.95
N ALA A 570 6.89 -38.11 -41.91
CA ALA A 570 7.51 -38.77 -43.06
C ALA A 570 6.49 -39.23 -44.10
N ALA A 571 5.29 -39.60 -43.67
CA ALA A 571 4.16 -39.91 -44.54
C ALA A 571 3.15 -38.75 -44.56
N GLU A 572 2.40 -38.67 -45.65
CA GLU A 572 1.34 -37.68 -45.81
C GLU A 572 0.16 -38.02 -44.90
N ALA A 573 -0.27 -37.05 -44.08
CA ALA A 573 -1.39 -37.24 -43.17
C ALA A 573 -2.73 -37.27 -43.92
N ALA A 574 -3.54 -38.30 -43.68
CA ALA A 574 -4.78 -38.54 -44.41
C ALA A 574 -5.86 -39.27 -43.57
N TYR A 575 -6.01 -38.90 -42.30
CA TYR A 575 -7.03 -39.51 -41.45
C TYR A 575 -8.43 -38.98 -41.82
N THR A 576 -9.37 -39.90 -42.10
CA THR A 576 -10.73 -39.59 -42.57
C THR A 576 -11.66 -39.05 -41.49
N ASP A 577 -11.26 -39.18 -40.22
CA ASP A 577 -12.00 -38.80 -39.04
C ASP A 577 -11.43 -37.55 -38.33
N ILE A 578 -10.44 -36.90 -38.93
CA ILE A 578 -9.95 -35.55 -38.59
C ILE A 578 -10.32 -34.64 -39.77
N ASP A 579 -10.72 -33.39 -39.49
CA ASP A 579 -11.03 -32.42 -40.55
C ASP A 579 -9.83 -32.28 -41.51
N THR A 580 -10.08 -32.33 -42.82
CA THR A 580 -9.03 -32.19 -43.83
C THR A 580 -8.43 -30.78 -43.85
N ASP A 581 -9.17 -29.78 -43.37
CA ASP A 581 -8.69 -28.41 -43.25
C ASP A 581 -7.86 -28.17 -41.97
N ASP A 582 -7.91 -29.09 -41.00
CA ASP A 582 -7.10 -29.04 -39.77
C ASP A 582 -5.75 -29.72 -39.99
N THR A 583 -4.88 -29.03 -40.73
CA THR A 583 -3.56 -29.54 -41.12
C THR A 583 -2.65 -29.84 -39.92
N ASP A 584 -2.82 -29.12 -38.82
CA ASP A 584 -2.03 -29.30 -37.61
C ASP A 584 -2.44 -30.59 -36.89
N ALA A 585 -3.74 -30.84 -36.72
CA ALA A 585 -4.26 -32.07 -36.15
C ALA A 585 -3.85 -33.30 -36.99
N GLN A 586 -3.94 -33.20 -38.32
CA GLN A 586 -3.51 -34.23 -39.26
C GLN A 586 -2.01 -34.55 -39.10
N GLN A 587 -1.15 -33.52 -39.09
CA GLN A 587 0.30 -33.70 -38.96
C GLN A 587 0.70 -34.22 -37.57
N ALA A 588 0.09 -33.70 -36.51
CA ALA A 588 0.36 -34.14 -35.14
C ALA A 588 -0.03 -35.61 -34.94
N ALA A 589 -1.21 -36.01 -35.41
CA ALA A 589 -1.66 -37.40 -35.35
C ALA A 589 -0.70 -38.33 -36.12
N GLN A 590 -0.36 -37.96 -37.36
CA GLN A 590 0.52 -38.75 -38.22
C GLN A 590 1.91 -38.90 -37.61
N TRP A 591 2.48 -37.80 -37.11
CA TRP A 591 3.78 -37.79 -36.46
C TRP A 591 3.79 -38.63 -35.16
N ALA A 592 2.73 -38.54 -34.34
CA ALA A 592 2.62 -39.32 -33.12
C ALA A 592 2.54 -40.84 -33.38
N ILE A 593 1.89 -41.26 -34.47
CA ILE A 593 1.85 -42.67 -34.90
C ILE A 593 3.22 -43.13 -35.44
N GLU A 594 3.86 -42.35 -36.31
CA GLU A 594 5.17 -42.68 -36.89
C GLU A 594 6.27 -42.86 -35.85
N ASN A 595 6.22 -42.05 -34.78
CA ASN A 595 7.18 -42.10 -33.69
C ASN A 595 6.73 -43.03 -32.55
N GLU A 596 5.68 -43.83 -32.79
CA GLU A 596 5.15 -44.82 -31.86
C GLU A 596 4.84 -44.22 -30.47
N LEU A 597 4.46 -42.95 -30.43
CA LEU A 597 3.98 -42.27 -29.23
C LEU A 597 2.51 -42.62 -28.97
N MET A 598 1.81 -43.05 -30.02
CA MET A 598 0.44 -43.55 -30.01
C MET A 598 0.31 -44.68 -31.05
N THR A 599 -0.76 -45.49 -30.94
CA THR A 599 -1.07 -46.53 -31.95
C THR A 599 -2.50 -46.38 -32.47
N LEU A 600 -2.72 -46.83 -33.71
CA LEU A 600 -4.06 -46.93 -34.31
C LEU A 600 -4.88 -47.97 -33.54
N ARG A 601 -6.16 -47.67 -33.29
CA ARG A 601 -6.99 -48.58 -32.48
C ARG A 601 -7.54 -49.76 -33.27
N SER A 602 -7.66 -49.62 -34.58
CA SER A 602 -8.13 -50.67 -35.47
C SER A 602 -7.16 -50.86 -36.64
N SER A 603 -6.63 -52.07 -36.78
CA SER A 603 -5.89 -52.47 -37.98
C SER A 603 -6.78 -52.60 -39.22
N GLU A 604 -8.10 -52.70 -39.04
CA GLU A 604 -9.09 -52.77 -40.12
C GLU A 604 -9.43 -51.38 -40.69
N HIS A 605 -9.11 -50.30 -39.96
CA HIS A 605 -9.33 -48.91 -40.34
C HIS A 605 -8.06 -48.08 -40.12
N PRO A 606 -6.99 -48.31 -40.91
CA PRO A 606 -5.73 -47.58 -40.77
C PRO A 606 -5.86 -46.10 -41.16
N ASP A 607 -6.96 -45.73 -41.80
CA ASP A 607 -7.37 -44.39 -42.20
C ASP A 607 -8.14 -43.63 -41.11
N LYS A 608 -8.25 -44.17 -39.89
CA LYS A 608 -8.93 -43.54 -38.74
C LYS A 608 -8.03 -43.43 -37.52
N PHE A 609 -7.92 -42.23 -36.97
CA PHE A 609 -7.10 -41.93 -35.79
C PHE A 609 -7.87 -42.03 -34.45
N ASP A 610 -9.19 -41.88 -34.49
CA ASP A 610 -10.12 -41.74 -33.37
C ASP A 610 -9.82 -40.52 -32.47
N PRO A 611 -9.88 -39.27 -32.98
CA PRO A 611 -9.35 -38.09 -32.29
C PRO A 611 -9.98 -37.79 -30.95
N HIS A 612 -11.30 -37.99 -30.80
CA HIS A 612 -12.07 -37.65 -29.59
C HIS A 612 -12.13 -38.75 -28.54
N VAL A 613 -11.43 -39.87 -28.76
CA VAL A 613 -11.38 -40.94 -27.77
C VAL A 613 -10.64 -40.46 -26.53
N PRO A 614 -11.17 -40.71 -25.31
CA PRO A 614 -10.49 -40.33 -24.07
C PRO A 614 -9.13 -41.01 -23.91
N VAL A 615 -8.17 -40.25 -23.41
CA VAL A 615 -6.84 -40.70 -23.02
C VAL A 615 -6.71 -40.64 -21.50
N SER A 616 -6.15 -41.68 -20.88
CA SER A 616 -5.85 -41.65 -19.45
C SER A 616 -4.54 -40.91 -19.19
N THR A 617 -4.42 -40.30 -18.01
CA THR A 617 -3.18 -39.62 -17.57
C THR A 617 -1.96 -40.55 -17.62
N VAL A 618 -2.13 -41.84 -17.35
CA VAL A 618 -1.07 -42.86 -17.50
C VAL A 618 -0.56 -42.94 -18.95
N LYS A 619 -1.46 -42.97 -19.94
CA LYS A 619 -1.09 -43.01 -21.35
C LYS A 619 -0.42 -41.72 -21.80
N ALA A 620 -0.93 -40.58 -21.35
CA ALA A 620 -0.30 -39.28 -21.58
C ALA A 620 1.13 -39.23 -21.02
N ILE A 621 1.35 -39.74 -19.80
CA ILE A 621 2.69 -39.78 -19.19
C ILE A 621 3.63 -40.73 -19.94
N ARG A 622 3.18 -41.93 -20.32
CA ARG A 622 4.01 -42.87 -21.12
C ARG A 622 4.43 -42.24 -22.44
N ALA A 623 3.50 -41.62 -23.15
CA ALA A 623 3.76 -40.96 -24.42
C ALA A 623 4.70 -39.76 -24.24
N TRP A 624 4.50 -38.93 -23.21
CA TRP A 624 5.36 -37.80 -22.87
C TRP A 624 6.79 -38.24 -22.54
N LYS A 625 6.96 -39.25 -21.67
CA LYS A 625 8.29 -39.81 -21.34
C LYS A 625 9.01 -40.31 -22.59
N LYS A 626 8.31 -41.03 -23.48
CA LYS A 626 8.87 -41.51 -24.75
C LYS A 626 9.27 -40.35 -25.67
N ALA A 627 8.42 -39.32 -25.78
CA ALA A 627 8.72 -38.14 -26.58
C ALA A 627 9.95 -37.37 -26.06
N GLN A 628 10.12 -37.23 -24.74
CA GLN A 628 11.32 -36.60 -24.19
C GLN A 628 12.60 -37.40 -24.48
N GLN A 629 12.54 -38.74 -24.51
CA GLN A 629 13.68 -39.59 -24.87
C GLN A 629 14.11 -39.45 -26.33
N MET A 630 13.22 -39.01 -27.22
CA MET A 630 13.52 -38.78 -28.64
C MET A 630 14.26 -37.47 -28.89
N LYS A 631 14.24 -36.52 -27.95
CA LYS A 631 14.94 -35.25 -28.11
C LYS A 631 16.46 -35.48 -28.06
N PRO A 632 17.25 -34.84 -28.95
CA PRO A 632 18.70 -34.97 -28.90
C PRO A 632 19.20 -34.50 -27.54
N SER A 633 20.03 -35.32 -26.87
CA SER A 633 20.58 -35.01 -25.56
C SER A 633 21.42 -33.73 -25.67
N THR A 634 20.90 -32.62 -25.16
CA THR A 634 21.68 -31.39 -24.98
C THR A 634 22.72 -31.67 -23.90
N LYS A 635 23.97 -31.92 -24.32
CA LYS A 635 25.12 -31.91 -23.42
C LYS A 635 25.63 -30.49 -23.23
#